data_AF-A0A0D0BZ65-F1
#
_entry.id   AF-A0A0D0BZ65-F1
#
_cell.length_a   1.000
_cell.length_b   1.000
_cell.length_c   1.000
_cell.angle_alpha   90.00
_cell.angle_beta   90.00
_cell.angle_gamma   90.00
#
_symmetry.space_group_name_H-M   'P 1'
#
loop_
_entity.id
_entity.type
_entity.pdbx_description
1 polymer ?
#
loop_
_entity_poly.entity_id
_entity_poly.type
_entity_poly.pdbx_seq_one_letter_code
_entity_poly.pdbx_strand_id
1 'polypeptide(L)'
;VGAFTEDLDHLDFLFYAGIPVWFLCMMSAMPYVRIDSVVPLIREDHSQQLHRPGGFVLNCTDASPPHRIVYNGAPNQPGRYCSMASYLDSLVN
;
A
#
# COMPACT_ATOMS: atom_id res chain seq x y z
N VAL A 1 -4.99 -10.36 -12.75
CA VAL A 1 -5.57 -9.26 -13.56
C VAL A 1 -6.53 -8.50 -12.64
N GLY A 2 -6.41 -7.18 -12.53
CA GLY A 2 -7.19 -6.36 -11.59
C GLY A 2 -7.69 -5.07 -12.25
N ALA A 3 -8.53 -4.31 -11.54
CA ALA A 3 -9.09 -3.06 -12.02
C ALA A 3 -8.26 -1.85 -11.55
N PHE A 4 -8.26 -0.78 -12.35
CA PHE A 4 -7.69 0.51 -11.99
C PHE A 4 -8.83 1.51 -11.86
N THR A 5 -8.81 2.32 -10.80
CA THR A 5 -9.79 3.40 -10.61
C THR A 5 -9.12 4.60 -9.96
N GLU A 6 -9.52 5.79 -10.35
CA GLU A 6 -9.18 7.06 -9.70
C GLU A 6 -10.29 7.54 -8.76
N ASP A 7 -11.42 6.84 -8.77
CA ASP A 7 -12.61 7.13 -7.98
C ASP A 7 -12.66 6.21 -6.75
N LEU A 8 -12.83 6.84 -5.58
CA LEU A 8 -12.88 6.17 -4.28
C LEU A 8 -14.16 5.36 -4.08
N ASP A 9 -15.29 5.80 -4.65
CA ASP A 9 -16.57 5.08 -4.52
C ASP A 9 -16.53 3.79 -5.34
N HIS A 10 -15.97 3.85 -6.55
CA HIS A 10 -15.70 2.68 -7.37
C HIS A 10 -14.66 1.75 -6.73
N LEU A 11 -13.66 2.32 -6.05
CA LEU A 11 -12.66 1.53 -5.34
C LEU A 11 -13.29 0.70 -4.22
N ASP A 12 -14.14 1.33 -3.41
CA ASP A 12 -14.80 0.68 -2.29
C ASP A 12 -15.72 -0.44 -2.78
N PHE A 13 -16.54 -0.15 -3.81
CA PHE A 13 -17.40 -1.16 -4.45
C PHE A 13 -16.61 -2.36 -4.98
N LEU A 14 -15.55 -2.13 -5.74
CA LEU A 14 -14.76 -3.20 -6.35
C LEU A 14 -13.97 -4.01 -5.31
N PHE A 15 -13.51 -3.36 -4.23
CA PHE A 15 -12.88 -4.03 -3.10
C PHE A 15 -13.85 -5.00 -2.42
N TYR A 16 -15.07 -4.56 -2.10
CA TYR A 16 -16.10 -5.44 -1.52
C TYR A 16 -16.58 -6.54 -2.48
N ALA A 17 -16.46 -6.32 -3.78
CA ALA A 17 -16.71 -7.34 -4.80
C ALA A 17 -15.59 -8.40 -4.92
N GLY A 18 -14.50 -8.28 -4.15
CA GLY A 18 -13.38 -9.22 -4.16
C GLY A 18 -12.45 -9.06 -5.37
N ILE A 19 -12.53 -7.94 -6.09
CA ILE A 19 -11.71 -7.66 -7.26
C ILE A 19 -10.44 -6.93 -6.78
N PRO A 20 -9.22 -7.37 -7.13
CA PRO A 20 -8.01 -6.61 -6.86
C PRO A 20 -8.05 -5.26 -7.57
N VAL A 21 -7.99 -4.16 -6.81
CA VAL A 21 -8.10 -2.79 -7.30
C VAL A 21 -6.84 -1.99 -7.01
N TRP A 22 -6.42 -1.18 -7.97
CA TRP A 22 -5.31 -0.25 -7.84
C TRP A 22 -5.84 1.19 -7.93
N PHE A 23 -5.69 1.94 -6.84
CA PHE A 23 -6.05 3.37 -6.82
C PHE A 23 -5.03 4.20 -7.59
N LEU A 24 -5.48 4.91 -8.62
CA LEU A 24 -4.66 5.83 -9.38
C LEU A 24 -4.83 7.24 -8.84
N CYS A 25 -3.84 7.72 -8.10
CA CYS A 25 -3.81 9.12 -7.67
C CYS A 25 -3.24 9.98 -8.80
N MET A 26 -4.09 10.81 -9.41
CA MET A 26 -3.68 11.73 -10.48
C MET A 26 -2.69 12.77 -9.96
N MET A 27 -1.62 13.05 -10.73
CA MET A 27 -0.60 14.04 -10.34
C MET A 27 -1.19 15.44 -10.10
N SER A 28 -2.33 15.78 -10.72
CA SER A 28 -3.04 17.04 -10.51
C SER A 28 -3.66 17.15 -9.10
N ALA A 29 -3.96 16.03 -8.46
CA ALA A 29 -4.48 15.95 -7.10
C ALA A 29 -3.36 15.86 -6.04
N MET A 30 -2.13 15.53 -6.47
CA MET A 30 -0.97 15.71 -5.61
C MET A 30 -0.63 17.20 -5.59
N PRO A 31 -0.49 17.84 -4.41
CA PRO A 31 0.16 19.14 -4.37
C PRO A 31 1.51 18.99 -5.09
N TYR A 32 1.96 20.01 -5.83
CA TYR A 32 3.29 20.05 -6.45
C TYR A 32 4.36 19.96 -5.35
N VAL A 33 4.54 18.78 -4.77
CA VAL A 33 5.53 18.47 -3.76
C VAL A 33 6.71 18.01 -4.57
N ARG A 34 7.60 18.96 -4.85
CA ARG A 34 8.96 18.62 -5.22
C ARG A 34 9.47 17.68 -4.13
N ILE A 35 9.82 16.45 -4.51
CA ILE A 35 10.40 15.49 -3.56
C ILE A 35 11.84 15.95 -3.32
N ASP A 36 11.99 16.97 -2.48
CA ASP A 36 13.28 17.56 -2.14
C ASP A 36 14.07 16.64 -1.19
N SER A 37 13.39 15.72 -0.52
CA SER A 37 14.03 14.68 0.29
C SER A 37 13.30 13.35 0.20
N VAL A 38 14.08 12.27 0.14
CA VAL A 38 13.57 10.93 0.39
C VAL A 38 13.32 10.83 1.89
N VAL A 39 12.04 10.91 2.28
CA VAL A 39 11.66 10.58 3.66
C VAL A 39 11.84 9.09 3.91
N PRO A 40 12.26 8.68 5.12
CA PRO A 40 12.35 7.27 5.49
C PRO A 40 11.04 6.56 5.19
N LEU A 41 11.14 5.33 4.68
CA LEU A 41 9.98 4.47 4.47
C LEU A 41 9.17 4.41 5.76
N ILE A 42 7.85 4.66 5.68
CA ILE A 42 6.96 4.50 6.81
C ILE A 42 7.03 3.03 7.23
N ARG A 43 7.39 2.79 8.50
CA ARG A 43 7.55 1.47 9.09
C ARG A 43 6.76 1.43 10.39
N GLU A 44 6.25 0.26 10.71
CA GLU A 44 5.63 -0.01 12.00
C GLU A 44 6.65 0.25 13.11
N ASP A 45 6.22 0.95 14.15
CA ASP A 45 7.00 1.12 15.35
C ASP A 45 6.91 -0.13 16.26
N HIS A 46 7.62 -0.09 17.40
CA HIS A 46 7.59 -1.17 18.38
C HIS A 46 6.22 -1.41 19.02
N SER A 47 5.26 -0.50 18.82
CA SER A 47 3.89 -0.56 19.32
C SER A 47 2.91 -1.02 18.23
N GLN A 48 3.41 -1.51 17.08
CA GLN A 48 2.60 -1.89 15.92
C GLN A 48 1.76 -0.73 15.40
N GLN A 49 2.34 0.48 15.34
CA GLN A 49 1.67 1.66 14.77
C GLN A 49 2.43 2.19 13.57
N LEU A 50 1.67 2.61 12.54
CA LEU A 50 2.20 3.35 11.40
C LEU A 50 1.87 4.83 11.56
N HIS A 51 2.93 5.64 11.67
CA HIS A 51 2.81 7.09 11.79
C HIS A 51 2.98 7.75 10.42
N ARG A 52 1.92 8.37 9.92
CA ARG A 52 1.98 9.19 8.71
C ARG A 52 2.39 10.63 9.05
N PRO A 53 3.13 11.31 8.16
CA PRO A 53 3.30 12.75 8.25
C PRO A 53 1.93 13.46 8.36
N GLY A 54 1.82 14.41 9.28
CA GLY A 54 0.53 15.07 9.59
C GLY A 54 -0.20 14.51 10.81
N GLY A 55 0.42 13.59 11.56
CA GLY A 55 -0.10 13.12 12.86
C GLY A 55 -1.18 12.04 12.76
N PHE A 56 -1.41 11.49 11.56
CA PHE A 56 -2.30 10.35 11.39
C PHE A 56 -1.61 9.07 11.86
N VAL A 57 -2.19 8.39 12.83
CA VAL A 57 -1.68 7.15 13.42
C VAL A 57 -2.61 6.02 13.03
N LEU A 58 -2.07 5.01 12.34
CA LEU A 58 -2.77 3.77 12.06
C LEU A 58 -2.35 2.72 13.08
N ASN A 59 -3.31 2.21 13.84
CA ASN A 59 -3.10 1.09 14.74
C ASN A 59 -3.09 -0.22 13.93
N CYS A 60 -2.03 -1.02 14.06
CA CYS A 60 -1.87 -2.31 13.38
C CYS A 60 -1.93 -3.49 14.37
N THR A 61 -2.29 -3.26 15.64
CA THR A 61 -2.37 -4.33 16.67
C THR A 61 -3.46 -5.36 16.40
N ASP A 62 -4.48 -4.99 15.64
CA ASP A 62 -5.62 -5.84 15.26
C ASP A 62 -5.42 -6.53 13.89
N ALA A 63 -4.23 -6.41 13.31
CA ALA A 63 -3.84 -7.12 12.11
C ALA A 63 -3.88 -8.64 12.33
N SER A 64 -4.98 -9.27 11.92
CA SER A 64 -5.10 -10.73 11.88
C SER A 64 -5.28 -11.21 10.43
N PRO A 65 -4.30 -11.93 9.86
CA PRO A 65 -2.99 -12.28 10.43
C PRO A 65 -2.02 -11.08 10.47
N PRO A 66 -0.91 -11.18 11.22
CA PRO A 66 0.15 -10.16 11.26
C PRO A 66 0.56 -9.78 9.84
N HIS A 67 0.58 -8.48 9.52
CA HIS A 67 0.88 -8.01 8.16
C HIS A 67 2.28 -8.50 7.74
N ARG A 68 2.32 -9.50 6.85
CA ARG A 68 3.58 -10.01 6.32
C ARG A 68 4.20 -8.93 5.43
N ILE A 69 5.40 -8.46 5.79
CA ILE A 69 6.18 -7.58 4.91
C ILE A 69 6.56 -8.39 3.67
N VAL A 70 5.87 -8.12 2.56
CA VAL A 70 6.09 -8.83 1.28
C VAL A 70 7.39 -8.38 0.61
N TYR A 71 7.80 -7.12 0.80
CA TYR A 71 8.99 -6.55 0.18
C TYR A 71 9.56 -5.39 1.01
N ASN A 72 10.88 -5.34 1.21
CA ASN A 72 11.58 -4.30 1.99
C ASN A 72 12.69 -3.59 1.18
N GLY A 73 12.56 -3.55 -0.15
CA GLY A 73 13.51 -2.86 -1.04
C GLY A 73 12.96 -1.57 -1.65
N ALA A 74 13.72 -0.95 -2.57
CA ALA A 74 13.32 0.31 -3.20
C ALA A 74 12.11 0.13 -4.14
N PRO A 75 11.18 1.10 -4.19
CA PRO A 75 9.90 0.95 -4.92
C PRO A 75 10.06 0.86 -6.44
N ASN A 76 11.21 1.26 -6.98
CA ASN A 76 11.54 1.26 -8.41
C ASN A 76 12.23 -0.04 -8.88
N GLN A 77 12.36 -1.06 -8.01
CA GLN A 77 13.00 -2.31 -8.36
C GLN A 77 11.96 -3.34 -8.85
N PRO A 78 12.21 -4.03 -9.98
CA PRO A 78 11.29 -5.04 -10.51
C PRO A 78 11.04 -6.20 -9.53
N GLY A 79 11.99 -6.47 -8.62
CA GLY A 79 11.83 -7.45 -7.54
C GLY A 79 10.62 -7.24 -6.66
N ARG A 80 10.12 -5.99 -6.53
CA ARG A 80 8.86 -5.70 -5.84
C ARG A 80 7.69 -6.48 -6.42
N TYR A 81 7.53 -6.45 -7.75
CA TYR A 81 6.40 -7.12 -8.41
C TYR A 81 6.51 -8.64 -8.31
N CYS A 82 7.74 -9.18 -8.39
CA CYS A 82 7.97 -10.61 -8.17
C CYS A 82 7.59 -11.03 -6.74
N SER A 83 8.01 -10.27 -5.72
CA SER A 83 7.64 -10.55 -4.33
C SER A 83 6.13 -10.46 -4.09
N MET A 84 5.46 -9.47 -4.69
CA MET A 84 3.99 -9.36 -4.64
C MET A 84 3.31 -10.56 -5.31
N ALA A 85 3.79 -10.99 -6.48
CA ALA A 85 3.25 -12.15 -7.17
C ALA A 85 3.42 -13.44 -6.34
N SER A 86 4.60 -13.68 -5.78
CA SER A 86 4.86 -14.84 -4.91
C SER A 86 4.01 -14.84 -3.65
N TYR A 87 3.73 -13.66 -3.07
CA TYR A 87 2.84 -13.57 -1.93
C TYR A 87 1.41 -13.95 -2.31
N LEU A 88 0.89 -13.42 -3.42
CA LEU A 88 -0.45 -13.78 -3.92
C LEU A 88 -0.57 -15.28 -4.21
N ASP A 89 0.46 -15.87 -4.81
CA ASP A 89 0.51 -17.31 -5.08
C ASP A 89 0.48 -18.14 -3.77
N SER A 90 1.12 -17.66 -2.70
CA SER A 90 1.09 -18.31 -1.38
C SER A 90 -0.24 -18.18 -0.63
N LEU A 91 -1.18 -17.37 -1.10
CA LEU A 91 -2.52 -17.26 -0.51
C LEU A 91 -3.52 -18.21 -1.16
N VAL A 92 -3.21 -18.69 -2.37
CA VAL A 92 -4.09 -19.56 -3.16
C VAL A 92 -3.72 -21.05 -2.97
N ASN A 93 -2.47 -21.33 -2.62
CA ASN A 93 -1.96 -22.67 -2.27
C ASN A 93 -1.93 -22.86 -0.75
#